data_AF-A0AAV4ECA6-F1
#
_entry.id   AF-A0AAV4ECA6-F1
#
_cell.length_a   1.000
_cell.length_b   1.000
_cell.length_c   1.000
_cell.angle_alpha   90.00
_cell.angle_beta   90.00
_cell.angle_gamma   90.00
#
_symmetry.space_group_name_H-M   'P 1'
#
loop_
_entity.id
_entity.type
_entity.pdbx_description
1 polymer ?
#
loop_
_entity_poly.entity_id
_entity_poly.type
_entity_poly.pdbx_seq_one_letter_code
_entity_poly.pdbx_strand_id
1 'polypeptide(L)'
;DARSDAEQHIYEQLNLKIDEFLDLASYDWNIMESKGQASSYLMDLVAFLQSTFMSFTNLPGKVAKTACMSACQHIAVRLKALLEDNEIRQISMGALQQFNLDVMQCEQFAASEPVPDSNDGTLQMAFSDLRQILDLFINWDWSVYLADYGKQQSRYLRVPRTTAVNMLEKLNNADKKKNNLFTSLKKNERDKKKLIETVLKQLKVLENGTS
;
A
#
# COMPACT_ATOMS: atom_id res chain seq x y z
N ASP A 1 -6.43 -31.26 14.85
CA ASP A 1 -5.69 -31.35 16.13
C ASP A 1 -6.13 -30.12 16.90
N ALA A 2 -6.79 -30.31 18.05
CA ALA A 2 -7.54 -29.26 18.72
C ALA A 2 -6.72 -27.99 19.01
N ARG A 3 -5.39 -28.12 19.19
CA ARG A 3 -4.49 -26.98 19.34
C ARG A 3 -4.35 -26.17 18.06
N SER A 4 -4.09 -26.83 16.93
CA SER A 4 -3.97 -26.17 15.62
C SER A 4 -5.28 -25.48 15.23
N ASP A 5 -6.41 -26.11 15.57
CA ASP A 5 -7.74 -25.56 15.27
C ASP A 5 -8.01 -24.30 16.12
N ALA A 6 -7.57 -24.28 17.39
CA ALA A 6 -7.65 -23.10 18.25
C ALA A 6 -6.72 -21.96 17.78
N GLU A 7 -5.48 -22.26 17.38
CA GLU A 7 -4.53 -21.28 16.84
C GLU A 7 -5.10 -20.60 15.58
N GLN A 8 -5.65 -21.40 14.66
CA GLN A 8 -6.28 -20.91 13.44
C GLN A 8 -7.49 -20.01 13.75
N HIS A 9 -8.31 -20.40 14.73
CA HIS A 9 -9.46 -19.60 15.14
C HIS A 9 -9.06 -18.21 15.66
N ILE A 10 -7.94 -18.10 16.41
CA ILE A 10 -7.42 -16.81 16.86
C ILE A 10 -7.09 -15.91 15.66
N TYR A 11 -6.42 -16.46 14.64
CA TYR A 11 -6.02 -15.70 13.45
C TYR A 11 -7.22 -15.21 12.66
N GLU A 12 -8.24 -16.06 12.49
CA GLU A 12 -9.47 -15.73 11.79
C GLU A 12 -10.26 -14.63 12.52
N GLN A 13 -10.45 -14.77 13.83
CA GLN A 13 -11.15 -13.75 14.63
C GLN A 13 -10.42 -12.40 14.61
N LEU A 14 -9.09 -12.43 14.67
CA LEU A 14 -8.28 -11.23 14.57
C LEU A 14 -8.44 -10.56 13.20
N ASN A 15 -8.37 -11.33 12.11
CA ASN A 15 -8.54 -10.82 10.75
C ASN A 15 -9.95 -10.27 10.51
N LEU A 16 -10.99 -10.94 11.01
CA LEU A 16 -12.37 -10.43 10.97
C LEU A 16 -12.48 -9.09 11.68
N LYS A 17 -11.85 -8.95 12.85
CA LYS A 17 -11.88 -7.69 13.58
C LYS A 17 -11.11 -6.59 12.86
N ILE A 18 -9.98 -6.93 12.22
CA ILE A 18 -9.24 -6.01 11.33
C ILE A 18 -10.15 -5.54 10.20
N ASP A 19 -10.91 -6.45 9.58
CA ASP A 19 -11.81 -6.11 8.48
C ASP A 19 -12.86 -5.08 8.89
N GLU A 20 -13.44 -5.20 10.09
CA GLU A 20 -14.38 -4.20 10.62
C GLU A 20 -13.80 -2.79 10.68
N PHE A 21 -12.51 -2.64 11.04
CA PHE A 21 -11.85 -1.33 11.03
C PHE A 21 -11.57 -0.85 9.62
N LEU A 22 -11.07 -1.74 8.74
CA LEU A 22 -10.70 -1.38 7.37
C LEU A 22 -11.93 -1.03 6.52
N ASP A 23 -13.09 -1.58 6.84
CA ASP A 23 -14.36 -1.24 6.17
C ASP A 23 -14.85 0.19 6.51
N LEU A 24 -14.27 0.84 7.52
CA LEU A 24 -14.48 2.26 7.83
C LEU A 24 -13.66 3.19 6.93
N ALA A 25 -12.77 2.65 6.08
CA ALA A 25 -11.92 3.45 5.21
C ALA A 25 -12.76 4.29 4.22
N SER A 26 -12.65 5.61 4.34
CA SER A 26 -13.39 6.58 3.52
C SER A 26 -12.44 7.58 2.86
N TYR A 27 -11.63 7.10 1.91
CA TYR A 27 -10.70 7.97 1.18
C TYR A 27 -11.45 8.88 0.19
N ASP A 28 -11.18 10.18 0.27
CA ASP A 28 -11.44 11.08 -0.86
C ASP A 28 -10.22 11.05 -1.80
N TRP A 29 -10.36 10.30 -2.90
CA TRP A 29 -9.31 10.12 -3.90
C TRP A 29 -9.00 11.37 -4.74
N ASN A 30 -9.65 12.50 -4.45
CA ASN A 30 -9.51 13.75 -5.20
C ASN A 30 -8.89 14.91 -4.40
N ILE A 31 -8.55 14.70 -3.13
CA ILE A 31 -7.94 15.75 -2.29
C ILE A 31 -6.65 16.27 -2.92
N MET A 32 -6.40 17.57 -2.82
CA MET A 32 -5.20 18.16 -3.44
C MET A 32 -3.93 17.86 -2.64
N GLU A 33 -4.05 17.79 -1.32
CA GLU A 33 -2.94 17.57 -0.39
C GLU A 33 -3.38 16.58 0.69
N SER A 34 -2.41 15.86 1.25
CA SER A 34 -2.67 14.98 2.40
C SER A 34 -3.08 15.80 3.63
N LYS A 35 -3.79 15.17 4.58
CA LYS A 35 -4.18 15.79 5.86
C LYS A 35 -3.00 15.93 6.83
N GLY A 36 -1.81 15.43 6.49
CA GLY A 36 -0.61 15.50 7.32
C GLY A 36 -0.56 14.51 8.49
N GLN A 37 -1.61 13.70 8.68
CA GLN A 37 -1.68 12.64 9.69
C GLN A 37 -2.36 11.41 9.10
N ALA A 38 -2.12 10.24 9.70
CA ALA A 38 -2.80 9.01 9.30
C ALA A 38 -4.33 9.08 9.58
N SER A 39 -5.08 8.30 8.84
CA SER A 39 -6.54 8.18 8.92
C SER A 39 -6.95 7.61 10.28
N SER A 40 -8.02 8.16 10.86
CA SER A 40 -8.47 7.81 12.22
C SER A 40 -8.79 6.33 12.37
N TYR A 41 -9.48 5.72 11.39
CA TYR A 41 -9.82 4.29 11.44
C TYR A 41 -8.57 3.41 11.59
N LEU A 42 -7.46 3.83 10.98
CA LEU A 42 -6.21 3.10 11.02
C LEU A 42 -5.49 3.31 12.35
N MET A 43 -5.53 4.52 12.91
CA MET A 43 -5.02 4.80 14.25
C MET A 43 -5.75 3.96 15.30
N ASP A 44 -7.08 3.86 15.18
CA ASP A 44 -7.91 3.04 16.06
C ASP A 44 -7.59 1.55 15.90
N LEU A 45 -7.39 1.08 14.66
CA LEU A 45 -6.94 -0.29 14.37
C LEU A 45 -5.59 -0.59 15.01
N VAL A 46 -4.61 0.30 14.87
CA VAL A 46 -3.27 0.11 15.47
C VAL A 46 -3.35 0.08 16.98
N ALA A 47 -4.14 0.98 17.60
CA ALA A 47 -4.36 0.97 19.04
C ALA A 47 -5.02 -0.34 19.52
N PHE A 48 -6.01 -0.84 18.77
CA PHE A 48 -6.64 -2.13 19.03
C PHE A 48 -5.63 -3.29 18.96
N LEU A 49 -4.79 -3.35 17.92
CA LEU A 49 -3.79 -4.40 17.76
C LEU A 49 -2.74 -4.35 18.87
N GLN A 50 -2.25 -3.16 19.23
CA GLN A 50 -1.31 -2.98 20.34
C GLN A 50 -1.91 -3.51 21.65
N SER A 51 -3.15 -3.13 21.97
CA SER A 51 -3.84 -3.60 23.18
C SER A 51 -4.08 -5.12 23.16
N THR A 52 -4.44 -5.66 22.00
CA THR A 52 -4.70 -7.10 21.81
C THR A 52 -3.42 -7.92 22.00
N PHE A 53 -2.32 -7.53 21.36
CA PHE A 53 -1.05 -8.25 21.46
C PHE A 53 -0.38 -8.10 22.84
N MET A 54 -0.53 -6.95 23.51
CA MET A 54 -0.14 -6.82 24.92
C MET A 54 -0.89 -7.80 25.84
N SER A 55 -2.11 -8.18 25.47
CA SER A 55 -2.93 -9.12 26.24
C SER A 55 -2.58 -10.59 25.95
N PHE A 56 -1.68 -10.89 25.01
CA PHE A 56 -1.26 -12.25 24.65
C PHE A 56 -0.27 -12.86 25.65
N THR A 57 -0.43 -12.60 26.94
CA THR A 57 0.49 -13.03 28.01
C THR A 57 0.58 -14.54 28.18
N ASN A 58 -0.47 -15.28 27.80
CA ASN A 58 -0.55 -16.73 27.98
C ASN A 58 -0.42 -17.53 26.67
N LEU A 59 -0.20 -16.87 25.53
CA LEU A 59 -0.01 -17.56 24.26
C LEU A 59 1.46 -17.97 24.10
N PRO A 60 1.74 -19.15 23.52
CA PRO A 60 3.11 -19.50 23.14
C PRO A 60 3.69 -18.42 22.22
N GLY A 61 4.93 -18.00 22.44
CA GLY A 61 5.54 -16.89 21.68
C GLY A 61 5.48 -17.07 20.15
N LYS A 62 5.61 -18.30 19.67
CA LYS A 62 5.43 -18.62 18.24
C LYS A 62 4.00 -18.31 17.75
N VAL A 63 2.98 -18.64 18.52
CA VAL A 63 1.57 -18.38 18.17
C VAL A 63 1.30 -16.88 18.13
N ALA A 64 1.82 -16.12 19.10
CA ALA A 64 1.70 -14.66 19.13
C ALA A 64 2.39 -14.00 17.92
N LYS A 65 3.61 -14.43 17.59
CA LYS A 65 4.34 -13.96 16.38
C LYS A 65 3.59 -14.29 15.09
N THR A 66 3.04 -15.51 14.97
CA THR A 66 2.25 -15.90 13.80
C THR A 66 0.96 -15.09 13.71
N ALA A 67 0.26 -14.83 14.82
CA ALA A 67 -0.91 -13.95 14.83
C ALA A 67 -0.56 -12.53 14.37
N CYS A 68 0.54 -11.98 14.88
CA CYS A 68 1.00 -10.65 14.47
C CYS A 68 1.39 -10.60 12.99
N MET A 69 2.07 -11.63 12.48
CA MET A 69 2.38 -11.74 11.06
C MET A 69 1.10 -11.82 10.21
N SER A 70 0.15 -12.66 10.60
CA SER A 70 -1.15 -12.80 9.93
C SER A 70 -1.86 -11.45 9.87
N ALA A 71 -1.93 -10.73 10.99
CA ALA A 71 -2.52 -9.40 11.04
C ALA A 71 -1.84 -8.41 10.09
N CYS A 72 -0.50 -8.31 10.13
CA CYS A 72 0.26 -7.41 9.25
C CYS A 72 0.06 -7.76 7.77
N GLN A 73 0.09 -9.04 7.41
CA GLN A 73 -0.15 -9.50 6.04
C GLN A 73 -1.58 -9.18 5.59
N HIS A 74 -2.56 -9.41 6.45
CA HIS A 74 -3.97 -9.15 6.15
C HIS A 74 -4.23 -7.66 5.91
N ILE A 75 -3.68 -6.79 6.77
CA ILE A 75 -3.74 -5.34 6.59
C ILE A 75 -3.09 -4.93 5.25
N ALA A 76 -1.88 -5.43 4.97
CA ALA A 76 -1.17 -5.08 3.74
C ALA A 76 -1.95 -5.50 2.48
N VAL A 77 -2.55 -6.69 2.47
CA VAL A 77 -3.38 -7.19 1.38
C VAL A 77 -4.63 -6.34 1.21
N ARG A 78 -5.34 -6.03 2.30
CA ARG A 78 -6.56 -5.21 2.25
C ARG A 78 -6.29 -3.78 1.80
N LEU A 79 -5.22 -3.16 2.29
CA LEU A 79 -4.81 -1.81 1.86
C LEU A 79 -4.39 -1.79 0.38
N LYS A 80 -3.65 -2.81 -0.08
CA LYS A 80 -3.31 -2.94 -1.51
C LYS A 80 -4.55 -3.11 -2.38
N ALA A 81 -5.48 -3.96 -1.96
CA ALA A 81 -6.75 -4.15 -2.67
C ALA A 81 -7.55 -2.84 -2.76
N LEU A 82 -7.58 -2.05 -1.68
CA LEU A 82 -8.23 -0.73 -1.67
C LEU A 82 -7.58 0.23 -2.66
N LEU A 83 -6.25 0.27 -2.74
CA LEU A 83 -5.52 1.10 -3.71
C LEU A 83 -5.76 0.66 -5.17
N GLU A 84 -5.83 -0.66 -5.37
CA GLU A 84 -5.99 -1.29 -6.69
C GLU A 84 -7.45 -1.38 -7.16
N ASP A 85 -8.44 -1.05 -6.32
CA ASP A 85 -9.88 -1.17 -6.62
C ASP A 85 -10.27 -0.52 -7.96
N ASN A 86 -10.92 -1.30 -8.83
CA ASN A 86 -11.32 -0.91 -10.18
C ASN A 86 -12.44 0.15 -10.19
N GLU A 87 -13.21 0.27 -9.11
CA GLU A 87 -14.22 1.33 -8.97
C GLU A 87 -13.55 2.71 -8.81
N ILE A 88 -12.32 2.75 -8.31
CA ILE A 88 -11.52 3.98 -8.21
C ILE A 88 -10.87 4.29 -9.56
N ARG A 89 -11.53 5.16 -10.33
CA ARG A 89 -11.05 5.55 -11.67
C ARG A 89 -9.93 6.60 -11.68
N GLN A 90 -9.73 7.29 -10.57
CA GLN A 90 -8.75 8.35 -10.45
C GLN A 90 -8.23 8.48 -9.02
N ILE A 91 -6.95 8.81 -8.89
CA ILE A 91 -6.27 9.05 -7.62
C ILE A 91 -5.47 10.34 -7.81
N SER A 92 -5.65 11.33 -6.94
CA SER A 92 -4.80 12.51 -6.91
C SER A 92 -3.48 12.22 -6.18
N MET A 93 -2.45 13.04 -6.43
CA MET A 93 -1.20 12.90 -5.67
C MET A 93 -1.41 13.15 -4.17
N GLY A 94 -2.27 14.09 -3.79
CA GLY A 94 -2.62 14.33 -2.38
C GLY A 94 -3.28 13.12 -1.71
N ALA A 95 -4.17 12.41 -2.40
CA ALA A 95 -4.78 11.18 -1.91
C ALA A 95 -3.75 10.05 -1.78
N LEU A 96 -2.83 9.91 -2.75
CA LEU A 96 -1.75 8.93 -2.67
C LEU A 96 -0.81 9.21 -1.50
N GLN A 97 -0.50 10.48 -1.23
CA GLN A 97 0.28 10.90 -0.06
C GLN A 97 -0.47 10.62 1.26
N GLN A 98 -1.79 10.81 1.31
CA GLN A 98 -2.59 10.43 2.46
C GLN A 98 -2.53 8.92 2.73
N PHE A 99 -2.70 8.10 1.67
CA PHE A 99 -2.55 6.66 1.78
C PHE A 99 -1.12 6.25 2.19
N ASN A 100 -0.09 6.99 1.77
CA ASN A 100 1.27 6.76 2.23
C ASN A 100 1.44 6.97 3.74
N LEU A 101 0.81 7.98 4.34
CA LEU A 101 0.83 8.19 5.79
C LEU A 101 0.21 7.00 6.53
N ASP A 102 -0.84 6.43 5.96
CA ASP A 102 -1.52 5.25 6.50
C ASP A 102 -0.61 4.01 6.46
N VAL A 103 0.06 3.75 5.33
CA VAL A 103 1.05 2.66 5.24
C VAL A 103 2.23 2.88 6.19
N MET A 104 2.74 4.11 6.30
CA MET A 104 3.81 4.44 7.26
C MET A 104 3.41 4.12 8.70
N GLN A 105 2.15 4.36 9.08
CA GLN A 105 1.66 4.03 10.42
C GLN A 105 1.63 2.51 10.66
N CYS A 106 1.27 1.73 9.64
CA CYS A 106 1.32 0.26 9.71
C CYS A 106 2.76 -0.27 9.85
N GLU A 107 3.69 0.33 9.11
CA GLU A 107 5.12 -0.03 9.19
C GLU A 107 5.73 0.34 10.54
N GLN A 108 5.36 1.49 11.09
CA GLN A 108 5.77 1.90 12.45
C GLN A 108 5.26 0.91 13.50
N PHE A 109 4.01 0.46 13.38
CA PHE A 109 3.47 -0.59 14.23
C PHE A 109 4.25 -1.90 14.08
N ALA A 110 4.53 -2.34 12.85
CA ALA A 110 5.33 -3.55 12.61
C ALA A 110 6.75 -3.45 13.19
N ALA A 111 7.33 -2.25 13.21
CA ALA A 111 8.64 -1.97 13.77
C ALA A 111 8.65 -1.76 15.29
N SER A 112 7.50 -1.63 15.95
CA SER A 112 7.41 -1.30 17.37
C SER A 112 7.52 -2.51 18.31
N GLU A 113 7.96 -3.66 17.80
CA GLU A 113 7.99 -4.94 18.52
C GLU A 113 6.63 -5.26 19.19
N PRO A 114 5.54 -5.40 18.39
CA PRO A 114 4.18 -5.57 18.92
C PRO A 114 4.01 -6.84 19.77
N VAL A 115 4.85 -7.85 19.56
CA VAL A 115 5.00 -9.03 20.42
C VAL A 115 6.48 -9.25 20.76
N PRO A 116 6.83 -9.82 21.91
CA PRO A 116 8.23 -10.03 22.29
C PRO A 116 9.05 -10.75 21.22
N ASP A 117 10.28 -10.28 21.01
CA ASP A 117 11.26 -10.84 20.06
C ASP A 117 10.77 -10.82 18.59
N SER A 118 9.97 -9.82 18.20
CA SER A 118 9.47 -9.64 16.81
C SER A 118 10.17 -8.54 16.01
N ASN A 119 11.27 -7.99 16.51
CA ASN A 119 11.99 -6.86 15.92
C ASN A 119 13.03 -7.24 14.84
N ASP A 120 12.97 -8.47 14.30
CA ASP A 120 13.93 -9.00 13.32
C ASP A 120 13.71 -8.53 11.87
N GLY A 121 12.74 -7.63 11.65
CA GLY A 121 12.40 -7.09 10.33
C GLY A 121 11.30 -7.88 9.60
N THR A 122 10.89 -9.04 10.12
CA THR A 122 9.97 -9.93 9.40
C THR A 122 8.59 -9.30 9.25
N LEU A 123 8.05 -8.65 10.28
CA LEU A 123 6.73 -8.01 10.22
C LEU A 123 6.70 -6.88 9.18
N GLN A 124 7.78 -6.11 9.06
CA GLN A 124 7.90 -5.02 8.08
C GLN A 124 7.89 -5.56 6.64
N MET A 125 8.34 -6.80 6.41
CA MET A 125 8.28 -7.41 5.08
C MET A 125 6.84 -7.54 4.54
N ALA A 126 5.84 -7.63 5.42
CA ALA A 126 4.43 -7.69 5.00
C ALA A 126 4.00 -6.46 4.18
N PHE A 127 4.60 -5.29 4.44
CA PHE A 127 4.26 -4.03 3.79
C PHE A 127 5.17 -3.69 2.59
N SER A 128 6.16 -4.53 2.28
CA SER A 128 7.18 -4.23 1.26
C SER A 128 6.60 -3.99 -0.14
N ASP A 129 5.52 -4.69 -0.51
CA ASP A 129 4.85 -4.49 -1.80
C ASP A 129 4.25 -3.07 -1.86
N LEU A 130 3.48 -2.68 -0.83
CA LEU A 130 2.89 -1.35 -0.72
C LEU A 130 3.97 -0.26 -0.70
N ARG A 131 5.04 -0.47 0.06
CA ARG A 131 6.16 0.48 0.15
C ARG A 131 6.81 0.71 -1.20
N GLN A 132 7.13 -0.35 -1.94
CA GLN A 132 7.73 -0.21 -3.27
C GLN A 132 6.77 0.45 -4.28
N ILE A 133 5.47 0.15 -4.23
CA ILE A 133 4.46 0.85 -5.03
C ILE A 133 4.50 2.35 -4.70
N LEU A 134 4.35 2.71 -3.43
CA LEU A 134 4.30 4.11 -3.01
C LEU A 134 5.58 4.86 -3.37
N ASP A 135 6.75 4.27 -3.11
CA ASP A 135 8.04 4.88 -3.43
C ASP A 135 8.21 5.14 -4.93
N LEU A 136 7.75 4.23 -5.80
CA LEU A 136 7.81 4.44 -7.25
C LEU A 136 7.01 5.67 -7.68
N PHE A 137 5.77 5.77 -7.20
CA PHE A 137 4.84 6.80 -7.64
C PHE A 137 5.09 8.16 -6.99
N ILE A 138 5.48 8.18 -5.71
CA ILE A 138 5.75 9.42 -4.97
C ILE A 138 7.08 10.04 -5.41
N ASN A 139 8.14 9.23 -5.58
CA ASN A 139 9.45 9.73 -6.00
C ASN A 139 9.58 9.89 -7.52
N TRP A 140 8.60 9.38 -8.28
CA TRP A 140 8.60 9.43 -9.75
C TRP A 140 9.79 8.71 -10.40
N ASP A 141 10.22 7.60 -9.79
CA ASP A 141 11.43 6.84 -10.12
C ASP A 141 11.26 5.90 -11.34
N TRP A 142 10.51 6.35 -12.36
CA TRP A 142 10.19 5.57 -13.56
C TRP A 142 11.42 5.18 -14.39
N SER A 143 12.45 6.02 -14.42
CA SER A 143 13.70 5.71 -15.12
C SER A 143 14.38 4.48 -14.52
N VAL A 144 14.42 4.39 -13.18
CA VAL A 144 14.97 3.25 -12.43
C VAL A 144 14.11 2.02 -12.65
N TYR A 145 12.79 2.17 -12.48
CA TYR A 145 11.83 1.07 -12.67
C TYR A 145 11.97 0.43 -14.05
N LEU A 146 11.99 1.24 -15.11
CA LEU A 146 12.05 0.74 -16.48
C LEU A 146 13.42 0.16 -16.84
N ALA A 147 14.52 0.76 -16.35
CA ALA A 147 15.87 0.27 -16.62
C ALA A 147 16.15 -1.07 -15.95
N ASP A 148 15.56 -1.31 -14.77
CA ASP A 148 15.77 -2.52 -13.97
C ASP A 148 14.62 -3.52 -14.01
N TYR A 149 13.58 -3.26 -14.81
CA TYR A 149 12.43 -4.17 -14.91
C TYR A 149 12.86 -5.58 -15.33
N GLY A 150 12.41 -6.58 -14.58
CA GLY A 150 12.74 -8.01 -14.81
C GLY A 150 14.10 -8.46 -14.27
N LYS A 151 14.95 -7.56 -13.74
CA LYS A 151 16.21 -7.95 -13.11
C LYS A 151 15.99 -8.42 -11.67
N GLN A 152 16.75 -9.42 -11.23
CA GLN A 152 16.66 -9.95 -9.86
C GLN A 152 16.98 -8.92 -8.76
N GLN A 153 17.85 -7.94 -9.05
CA GLN A 153 18.25 -6.89 -8.11
C GLN A 153 17.50 -5.56 -8.34
N SER A 154 16.30 -5.62 -8.93
CA SER A 154 15.50 -4.41 -9.19
C SER A 154 15.00 -3.78 -7.89
N ARG A 155 15.13 -2.45 -7.78
CA ARG A 155 14.62 -1.68 -6.63
C ARG A 155 13.11 -1.86 -6.43
N TYR A 156 12.37 -2.05 -7.53
CA TYR A 156 10.91 -2.16 -7.55
C TYR A 156 10.46 -3.58 -7.96
N LEU A 157 11.22 -4.61 -7.59
CA LEU A 157 10.95 -6.01 -7.90
C LEU A 157 9.52 -6.46 -7.52
N ARG A 158 8.94 -5.86 -6.48
CA ARG A 158 7.61 -6.19 -5.94
C ARG A 158 6.48 -5.39 -6.58
N VAL A 159 6.77 -4.53 -7.55
CA VAL A 159 5.75 -3.76 -8.27
C VAL A 159 5.47 -4.44 -9.61
N PRO A 160 4.34 -5.16 -9.74
CA PRO A 160 3.96 -5.74 -11.02
C PRO A 160 3.70 -4.64 -12.04
N ARG A 161 4.04 -4.90 -13.31
CA ARG A 161 3.69 -3.99 -14.42
C ARG A 161 2.20 -3.66 -14.46
N THR A 162 1.32 -4.63 -14.20
CA THR A 162 -0.13 -4.41 -14.20
C THR A 162 -0.54 -3.38 -13.15
N THR A 163 -0.03 -3.49 -11.92
CA THR A 163 -0.20 -2.49 -10.87
C THR A 163 0.34 -1.13 -11.31
N ALA A 164 1.56 -1.09 -11.88
CA ALA A 164 2.18 0.15 -12.35
C ALA A 164 1.34 0.86 -13.43
N VAL A 165 0.81 0.11 -14.41
CA VAL A 165 -0.06 0.64 -15.45
C VAL A 165 -1.37 1.16 -14.85
N ASN A 166 -2.07 0.34 -14.08
CA ASN A 166 -3.37 0.69 -13.51
C ASN A 166 -3.30 1.96 -12.65
N MET A 167 -2.31 2.04 -11.76
CA MET A 167 -2.11 3.19 -10.90
C MET A 167 -1.69 4.45 -11.67
N LEU A 168 -0.82 4.30 -12.69
CA LEU A 168 -0.41 5.43 -13.52
C LEU A 168 -1.59 5.98 -14.35
N GLU A 169 -2.51 5.12 -14.80
CA GLU A 169 -3.76 5.53 -15.45
C GLU A 169 -4.69 6.28 -14.48
N LYS A 170 -4.86 5.80 -13.23
CA LYS A 170 -5.63 6.49 -12.19
C LYS A 170 -5.07 7.89 -11.90
N LEU A 171 -3.75 8.03 -11.77
CA LEU A 171 -3.08 9.33 -11.58
C LEU A 171 -3.26 10.27 -12.79
N ASN A 172 -3.13 9.74 -14.01
CA ASN A 172 -3.31 10.51 -15.25
C ASN A 172 -4.75 11.03 -15.40
N ASN A 173 -5.74 10.24 -14.99
CA ASN A 173 -7.15 10.63 -15.07
C ASN A 173 -7.49 11.78 -14.12
N ALA A 174 -6.91 11.79 -12.90
CA ALA A 174 -7.06 12.89 -11.97
C ALA A 174 -6.53 14.22 -12.55
N ASP A 175 -5.35 14.17 -13.19
CA ASP A 175 -4.74 15.34 -13.84
C ASP A 175 -5.57 15.85 -15.03
N LYS A 176 -6.21 14.97 -15.82
CA LYS A 176 -7.05 15.36 -16.98
C LYS A 176 -8.29 16.18 -16.58
N LYS A 177 -8.95 15.84 -15.46
CA LYS A 177 -10.15 16.57 -15.02
C LYS A 177 -9.84 18.01 -14.61
N LYS A 178 -8.65 18.25 -14.04
CA LYS A 178 -8.13 19.59 -13.71
C LYS A 178 -7.87 20.44 -14.97
N ASN A 179 -7.44 19.80 -16.05
CA ASN A 179 -7.07 20.47 -17.31
C ASN A 179 -8.26 20.98 -18.14
N ASN A 180 -9.47 20.43 -17.96
CA ASN A 180 -10.65 20.89 -18.70
C ASN A 180 -11.18 22.26 -18.26
N LEU A 181 -10.66 22.84 -17.17
CA LEU A 181 -11.07 24.16 -16.65
C LEU A 181 -10.08 25.29 -16.96
N PHE A 182 -8.89 24.99 -17.49
CA PHE A 182 -7.88 26.00 -17.82
C PHE A 182 -7.27 25.72 -19.21
N THR A 183 -7.77 26.41 -20.23
CA THR A 183 -7.33 26.30 -21.63
C THR A 183 -5.93 26.89 -21.90
N SER A 184 -5.23 27.40 -20.89
CA SER A 184 -3.88 27.96 -20.97
C SER A 184 -2.86 27.14 -20.17
N LEU A 185 -2.48 25.97 -20.68
CA LEU A 185 -1.50 25.08 -20.04
C LEU A 185 -0.13 25.75 -19.81
N LYS A 186 0.39 25.64 -18.60
CA LYS A 186 1.80 25.94 -18.26
C LYS A 186 2.71 24.82 -18.81
N LYS A 187 3.91 25.16 -19.28
CA LYS A 187 4.89 24.23 -19.89
C LYS A 187 5.09 22.93 -19.08
N ASN A 188 5.20 23.05 -17.76
CA ASN A 188 5.44 21.93 -16.85
C ASN A 188 4.32 20.86 -16.86
N GLU A 189 3.05 21.25 -17.05
CA GLU A 189 1.93 20.30 -17.08
C GLU A 189 1.91 19.49 -18.38
N ARG A 190 2.29 20.11 -19.51
CA ARG A 190 2.43 19.43 -20.80
C ARG A 190 3.57 18.41 -20.77
N ASP A 191 4.70 18.79 -20.16
CA ASP A 191 5.86 17.91 -20.05
C ASP A 191 5.56 16.71 -19.15
N LYS A 192 4.86 16.91 -18.02
CA LYS A 192 4.38 15.82 -17.16
C LYS A 192 3.44 14.86 -17.91
N LYS A 193 2.49 15.39 -18.69
CA LYS A 193 1.56 14.57 -19.48
C LYS A 193 2.30 13.72 -20.52
N LYS A 194 3.26 14.31 -21.25
CA LYS A 194 4.10 13.58 -22.21
C LYS A 194 4.92 12.49 -21.52
N LEU A 195 5.43 12.77 -20.32
CA LEU A 195 6.20 11.79 -19.54
C LEU A 195 5.33 10.59 -19.16
N ILE A 196 4.12 10.82 -18.66
CA ILE A 196 3.15 9.76 -18.35
C ILE A 196 2.82 8.92 -19.58
N GLU A 197 2.51 9.56 -20.72
CA GLU A 197 2.22 8.86 -21.97
C GLU A 197 3.41 8.03 -22.46
N THR A 198 4.63 8.53 -22.26
CA THR A 198 5.87 7.82 -22.63
C THR A 198 6.07 6.59 -21.75
N VAL A 199 5.92 6.74 -20.43
CA VAL A 199 6.02 5.63 -19.47
C VAL A 199 4.96 4.56 -19.78
N LEU A 200 3.70 4.96 -19.98
CA LEU A 200 2.63 4.01 -20.32
C LEU A 200 2.91 3.24 -21.62
N LYS A 201 3.47 3.90 -22.63
CA LYS A 201 3.89 3.22 -23.88
C LYS A 201 5.01 2.22 -23.61
N GLN A 202 6.03 2.60 -22.84
CA GLN A 202 7.15 1.71 -22.50
C GLN A 202 6.69 0.51 -21.67
N LEU A 203 5.81 0.72 -20.68
CA LEU A 203 5.20 -0.36 -19.90
C LEU A 203 4.42 -1.35 -20.77
N LYS A 204 3.74 -0.88 -21.81
CA LYS A 204 3.04 -1.75 -22.78
C LYS A 204 4.00 -2.50 -23.70
N VAL A 205 5.15 -1.94 -24.04
CA VAL A 205 6.17 -2.65 -24.83
C VAL A 205 6.81 -3.79 -24.03
N LEU A 206 7.02 -3.59 -22.72
CA LEU A 206 7.59 -4.63 -21.84
C LEU A 206 6.74 -5.92 -21.80
N GLU A 207 5.43 -5.83 -22.05
CA GLU A 207 4.52 -6.98 -22.21
C GLU A 207 4.88 -7.86 -23.41
N ASN A 208 5.35 -7.26 -24.50
CA ASN A 208 5.69 -7.97 -25.74
C ASN A 208 7.12 -8.51 -25.75
N GLY A 209 7.96 -8.09 -24.80
CA GLY A 209 9.37 -8.51 -24.69
C GLY A 209 9.61 -9.65 -23.69
N THR A 210 8.57 -10.12 -23.00
CA THR A 210 8.60 -11.26 -22.09
C THR A 210 7.77 -12.40 -22.69
N SER A 211 8.34 -13.10 -23.66
CA SER A 211 7.90 -14.43 -24.14
C SER A 211 9.01 -15.44 -23.89
#